data_AF-A0A941ZAX7-F1
#
_entry.id   AF-A0A941ZAX7-F1
#
_cell.length_a   1.000
_cell.length_b   1.000
_cell.length_c   1.000
_cell.angle_alpha   90.00
_cell.angle_beta   90.00
_cell.angle_gamma   90.00
#
_symmetry.space_group_name_H-M   'P 1'
#
loop_
_entity.id
_entity.type
_entity.pdbx_description
1 polymer ?
#
loop_
_entity_poly.entity_id
_entity_poly.type
_entity_poly.pdbx_seq_one_letter_code
_entity_poly.pdbx_strand_id
1 'polypeptide(L)'
;MSGARSFAVHAGARAAAHVRANGLSPGDIGCVPAAAGGPKGLALIPLDRRLFDPARGWLRHAALELVGASIGAWRMAAAAMPEPLAALDRLADAYVGQTYPHRPSPREVTEQCRRLARAVLGGAPAVQARPGRALSVVTARARGALERGGTRAAFARAALANTLSRPRLAAHLQRVVFTAGGARFPSAAFDRFGLDRVALEAGNSEDALLASGSIPLLCEPVRNPQGAPRGEYWDGGLIDYHLLLPYAQLPKLVLYPHFAPHVTAGWLDKFLP
;
A
#
# COMPACT_ATOMS: atom_id res chain seq x y z
N MET A 1 -31.22 7.18 -22.56
CA MET A 1 -30.02 6.37 -22.24
C MET A 1 -29.94 6.26 -20.73
N SER A 2 -30.25 5.09 -20.15
CA SER A 2 -29.94 4.80 -18.74
C SER A 2 -28.42 4.92 -18.58
N GLY A 3 -27.94 6.02 -17.99
CA GLY A 3 -26.50 6.29 -17.86
C GLY A 3 -25.80 5.12 -17.20
N ALA A 4 -24.78 4.57 -17.88
CA ALA A 4 -23.95 3.52 -17.29
C ALA A 4 -23.40 4.03 -15.96
N ARG A 5 -23.66 3.31 -14.86
CA ARG A 5 -23.14 3.67 -13.54
C ARG A 5 -21.61 3.60 -13.58
N SER A 6 -20.93 4.73 -13.35
CA SER A 6 -19.47 4.82 -13.41
C SER A 6 -18.77 4.17 -12.20
N PHE A 7 -19.51 3.89 -11.12
CA PHE A 7 -19.01 3.17 -9.94
C PHE A 7 -20.16 2.45 -9.21
N ALA A 8 -19.79 1.46 -8.39
CA ALA A 8 -20.66 0.81 -7.42
C ALA A 8 -20.24 1.20 -6.01
N VAL A 9 -21.21 1.36 -5.10
CA VAL A 9 -20.96 1.66 -3.69
C VAL A 9 -21.37 0.46 -2.86
N HIS A 10 -20.46 -0.01 -2.02
CA HIS A 10 -20.69 -1.08 -1.05
C HIS A 10 -20.49 -0.51 0.34
N ALA A 11 -21.41 -0.79 1.25
CA ALA A 11 -21.34 -0.33 2.63
C ALA A 11 -21.69 -1.49 3.57
N GLY A 12 -20.81 -1.76 4.54
CA GLY A 12 -21.13 -2.68 5.64
C GLY A 12 -22.27 -2.15 6.51
N ALA A 13 -22.91 -3.01 7.29
CA ALA A 13 -24.12 -2.67 8.07
C ALA A 13 -23.99 -1.39 8.89
N ARG A 14 -22.86 -1.21 9.61
CA ARG A 14 -22.57 0.00 10.40
C ARG A 14 -22.47 1.27 9.54
N ALA A 15 -21.74 1.20 8.42
CA ALA A 15 -21.57 2.34 7.52
C ALA A 15 -22.90 2.70 6.83
N ALA A 16 -23.67 1.69 6.40
CA ALA A 16 -24.98 1.90 5.79
C ALA A 16 -25.98 2.53 6.77
N ALA A 17 -25.99 2.10 8.03
CA ALA A 17 -26.83 2.70 9.07
C ALA A 17 -26.46 4.17 9.31
N HIS A 18 -25.16 4.48 9.45
CA HIS A 18 -24.67 5.85 9.62
C HIS A 18 -25.09 6.75 8.45
N VAL A 19 -24.83 6.31 7.21
CA VAL A 19 -25.11 7.11 6.02
C VAL A 19 -26.60 7.36 5.83
N ARG A 20 -27.47 6.39 6.17
CA ARG A 20 -28.92 6.60 6.12
C ARG A 20 -29.41 7.61 7.15
N ALA A 21 -28.82 7.60 8.35
CA ALA A 21 -29.24 8.50 9.44
C ALA A 21 -28.68 9.92 9.28
N ASN A 22 -27.43 10.05 8.87
CA ASN A 22 -26.66 11.31 8.97
C ASN A 22 -26.19 11.86 7.62
N GLY A 23 -26.40 11.12 6.52
CA GLY A 23 -25.67 11.36 5.27
C GLY A 23 -24.20 10.94 5.36
N LEU A 24 -23.42 11.30 4.35
CA LEU A 24 -21.97 11.06 4.32
C LEU A 24 -21.24 12.39 4.18
N SER A 25 -20.43 12.72 5.18
CA SER A 25 -19.56 13.90 5.19
C SER A 25 -18.08 13.50 5.16
N PRO A 26 -17.18 14.40 4.72
CA PRO A 26 -15.74 14.17 4.82
C PRO A 26 -15.28 13.88 6.26
N GLY A 27 -15.93 14.49 7.25
CA GLY A 27 -15.60 14.34 8.67
C GLY A 27 -15.83 12.93 9.21
N ASP A 28 -16.69 12.15 8.55
CA ASP A 28 -16.99 10.76 8.91
C ASP A 28 -15.88 9.79 8.51
N ILE A 29 -14.99 10.18 7.61
CA ILE A 29 -13.90 9.34 7.12
C ILE A 29 -12.67 9.54 8.00
N GLY A 30 -12.11 8.42 8.49
CA GLY A 30 -10.86 8.42 9.26
C GLY A 30 -9.73 7.65 8.61
N CYS A 31 -10.01 6.83 7.59
CA CYS A 31 -8.99 6.05 6.91
C CYS A 31 -9.30 5.86 5.43
N VAL A 32 -8.25 5.93 4.61
CA VAL A 32 -8.27 5.58 3.20
C VAL A 32 -7.18 4.53 2.93
N PRO A 33 -7.53 3.24 2.90
CA PRO A 33 -6.65 2.19 2.40
C PRO A 33 -6.60 2.22 0.86
N ALA A 34 -5.47 1.84 0.29
CA ALA A 34 -5.27 1.71 -1.14
C ALA A 34 -4.76 0.31 -1.49
N ALA A 35 -5.56 -0.43 -2.27
CA ALA A 35 -5.27 -1.80 -2.68
C ALA A 35 -3.98 -1.87 -3.52
N ALA A 36 -3.19 -2.93 -3.29
CA ALA A 36 -2.16 -3.35 -4.24
C ALA A 36 -2.81 -3.85 -5.54
N GLY A 37 -2.08 -3.83 -6.65
CA GLY A 37 -2.67 -4.17 -7.96
C GLY A 37 -1.88 -3.79 -9.20
N GLY A 38 -0.63 -3.31 -9.03
CA GLY A 38 0.20 -2.81 -10.13
C GLY A 38 -0.50 -1.72 -10.95
N PRO A 39 -0.58 -1.82 -12.29
CA PRO A 39 -1.13 -0.76 -13.13
C PRO A 39 -2.61 -0.45 -12.85
N LYS A 40 -3.37 -1.37 -12.23
CA LYS A 40 -4.78 -1.14 -11.88
C LYS A 40 -4.96 0.05 -10.93
N GLY A 41 -3.95 0.33 -10.10
CA GLY A 41 -3.97 1.48 -9.19
C GLY A 41 -4.03 2.82 -9.92
N LEU A 42 -3.52 2.90 -11.16
CA LEU A 42 -3.51 4.14 -11.95
C LEU A 42 -4.92 4.63 -12.29
N ALA A 43 -5.87 3.70 -12.48
CA ALA A 43 -7.26 4.03 -12.76
C ALA A 43 -7.94 4.83 -11.63
N LEU A 44 -7.38 4.79 -10.42
CA LEU A 44 -7.90 5.50 -9.25
C LEU A 44 -7.24 6.87 -9.04
N ILE A 45 -6.16 7.21 -9.76
CA ILE A 45 -5.49 8.52 -9.60
C ILE A 45 -6.44 9.70 -9.87
N PRO A 46 -7.31 9.70 -10.89
CA PRO A 46 -8.26 10.78 -11.08
C PRO A 46 -9.20 10.99 -9.87
N LEU A 47 -9.59 9.90 -9.20
CA LEU A 47 -10.38 9.97 -7.97
C LEU A 47 -9.54 10.48 -6.80
N ASP A 48 -8.31 10.00 -6.64
CA ASP A 48 -7.38 10.49 -5.61
C ASP A 48 -7.18 12.00 -5.72
N ARG A 49 -7.04 12.55 -6.93
CA ARG A 49 -6.96 13.99 -7.16
C ARG A 49 -8.19 14.71 -6.59
N ARG A 50 -9.41 14.21 -6.86
CA ARG A 50 -10.67 14.78 -6.35
C ARG A 50 -10.83 14.63 -4.83
N LEU A 51 -10.22 13.61 -4.23
CA LEU A 51 -10.27 13.39 -2.79
C LEU A 51 -9.25 14.25 -2.04
N PHE A 52 -8.02 14.36 -2.54
CA PHE A 52 -6.87 14.84 -1.79
C PHE A 52 -6.32 16.21 -2.20
N ASP A 53 -6.85 16.82 -3.26
CA ASP A 53 -6.56 18.22 -3.64
C ASP A 53 -6.65 19.15 -2.41
N PRO A 54 -5.57 19.86 -2.03
CA PRO A 54 -5.58 20.73 -0.86
C PRO A 54 -6.56 21.90 -0.94
N ALA A 55 -6.83 22.41 -2.14
CA ALA A 55 -7.70 23.57 -2.37
C ALA A 55 -9.17 23.16 -2.51
N ARG A 56 -9.45 22.04 -3.21
CA ARG A 56 -10.83 21.68 -3.62
C ARG A 56 -11.22 20.25 -3.28
N GLY A 57 -10.31 19.45 -2.75
CA GLY A 57 -10.54 18.04 -2.47
C GLY A 57 -11.66 17.82 -1.45
N TRP A 58 -12.43 16.75 -1.65
CA TRP A 58 -13.54 16.43 -0.74
C TRP A 58 -13.03 16.12 0.68
N LEU A 59 -11.87 15.48 0.81
CA LEU A 59 -11.28 15.12 2.11
C LEU A 59 -10.28 16.15 2.65
N ARG A 60 -10.15 17.34 2.05
CA ARG A 60 -9.09 18.32 2.35
C ARG A 60 -8.95 18.70 3.85
N HIS A 61 -10.05 18.67 4.61
CA HIS A 61 -10.07 19.00 6.04
C HIS A 61 -10.19 17.79 6.98
N ALA A 62 -10.39 16.57 6.45
CA ALA A 62 -10.46 15.37 7.28
C ALA A 62 -9.07 15.05 7.87
N ALA A 63 -8.99 14.48 9.07
CA ALA A 63 -7.76 13.84 9.55
C ALA A 63 -7.79 12.37 9.13
N LEU A 64 -6.76 11.89 8.43
CA LEU A 64 -6.80 10.60 7.73
C LEU A 64 -5.59 9.73 8.06
N GLU A 65 -5.86 8.45 8.34
CA GLU A 65 -4.91 7.35 8.21
C GLU A 65 -4.91 6.86 6.75
N LEU A 66 -3.83 7.12 6.03
CA LEU A 66 -3.59 6.64 4.68
C LEU A 66 -2.73 5.37 4.74
N VAL A 67 -3.21 4.27 4.16
CA VAL A 67 -2.52 2.98 4.25
C VAL A 67 -2.40 2.36 2.88
N GLY A 68 -1.22 1.84 2.53
CA GLY A 68 -1.02 1.24 1.23
C GLY A 68 0.05 0.16 1.21
N ALA A 69 -0.12 -0.78 0.28
CA ALA A 69 0.90 -1.73 -0.15
C ALA A 69 1.06 -1.60 -1.68
N SER A 70 2.22 -1.95 -2.23
CA SER A 70 2.50 -1.88 -3.67
C SER A 70 2.18 -0.48 -4.24
N ILE A 71 1.59 -0.42 -5.44
CA ILE A 71 1.09 0.83 -6.03
C ILE A 71 0.17 1.64 -5.09
N GLY A 72 -0.56 0.98 -4.19
CA GLY A 72 -1.40 1.64 -3.20
C GLY A 72 -0.58 2.45 -2.20
N ALA A 73 0.59 1.95 -1.79
CA ALA A 73 1.52 2.68 -0.93
C ALA A 73 2.02 3.96 -1.63
N TRP A 74 2.33 3.88 -2.92
CA TRP A 74 2.84 5.01 -3.70
C TRP A 74 1.78 6.09 -3.88
N ARG A 75 0.53 5.70 -4.15
CA ARG A 75 -0.62 6.62 -4.22
C ARG A 75 -0.87 7.31 -2.89
N MET A 76 -0.86 6.57 -1.78
CA MET A 76 -1.07 7.13 -0.44
C MET A 76 0.09 8.00 0.02
N ALA A 77 1.33 7.64 -0.32
CA ALA A 77 2.49 8.49 -0.10
C ALA A 77 2.37 9.80 -0.88
N ALA A 78 2.06 9.74 -2.18
CA ALA A 78 1.80 10.93 -2.98
C ALA A 78 0.67 11.80 -2.39
N ALA A 79 -0.44 11.19 -1.98
CA ALA A 79 -1.57 11.89 -1.34
C ALA A 79 -1.22 12.54 0.00
N ALA A 80 -0.22 12.01 0.72
CA ALA A 80 0.27 12.56 1.99
C ALA A 80 1.23 13.75 1.81
N MET A 81 1.89 13.88 0.64
CA MET A 81 2.88 14.93 0.37
C MET A 81 2.28 16.35 0.41
N PRO A 82 3.11 17.40 0.53
CA PRO A 82 2.65 18.79 0.51
C PRO A 82 1.97 19.18 -0.81
N GLU A 83 2.53 18.71 -1.94
CA GLU A 83 2.01 18.90 -3.30
C GLU A 83 1.44 17.58 -3.86
N PRO A 84 0.28 17.10 -3.36
CA PRO A 84 -0.20 15.75 -3.64
C PRO A 84 -0.60 15.56 -5.10
N LEU A 85 -1.13 16.59 -5.76
CA LEU A 85 -1.52 16.50 -7.17
C LEU A 85 -0.28 16.32 -8.07
N ALA A 86 0.76 17.13 -7.84
CA ALA A 86 2.02 16.99 -8.57
C ALA A 86 2.70 15.64 -8.29
N ALA A 87 2.64 15.13 -7.05
CA ALA A 87 3.18 13.82 -6.72
C ALA A 87 2.41 12.67 -7.41
N LEU A 88 1.08 12.77 -7.49
CA LEU A 88 0.24 11.82 -8.22
C LEU A 88 0.51 11.86 -9.73
N ASP A 89 0.71 13.05 -10.30
CA ASP A 89 1.03 13.24 -11.72
C ASP A 89 2.40 12.65 -12.06
N ARG A 90 3.44 12.97 -11.26
CA ARG A 90 4.77 12.34 -11.41
C ARG A 90 4.71 10.82 -11.31
N LEU A 91 3.91 10.28 -10.40
CA LEU A 91 3.70 8.83 -10.28
C LEU A 91 3.06 8.27 -11.56
N ALA A 92 1.98 8.88 -12.05
CA ALA A 92 1.29 8.43 -13.25
C ALA A 92 2.22 8.46 -14.48
N ASP A 93 2.89 9.59 -14.70
CA ASP A 93 3.80 9.81 -15.82
C ASP A 93 4.97 8.84 -15.79
N ALA A 94 5.61 8.69 -14.63
CA ALA A 94 6.72 7.74 -14.47
C ALA A 94 6.25 6.30 -14.66
N TYR A 95 5.03 5.95 -14.23
CA TYR A 95 4.50 4.59 -14.38
C TYR A 95 4.19 4.26 -15.84
N VAL A 96 3.54 5.18 -16.56
CA VAL A 96 3.19 5.02 -17.98
C VAL A 96 4.42 5.08 -18.88
N GLY A 97 5.41 5.90 -18.51
CA GLY A 97 6.66 6.07 -19.26
C GLY A 97 7.70 4.98 -19.04
N GLN A 98 7.39 3.90 -18.32
CA GLN A 98 8.32 2.78 -18.14
C GLN A 98 8.66 2.10 -19.47
N THR A 99 9.94 1.82 -19.68
CA THR A 99 10.44 1.10 -20.85
C THR A 99 11.33 -0.04 -20.40
N TYR A 100 11.18 -1.19 -21.04
CA TYR A 100 11.92 -2.41 -20.70
C TYR A 100 12.55 -3.00 -21.95
N PRO A 101 13.74 -3.61 -21.86
CA PRO A 101 14.19 -4.54 -22.89
C PRO A 101 13.21 -5.72 -22.98
N HIS A 102 13.24 -6.48 -24.09
CA HIS A 102 12.30 -7.57 -24.34
C HIS A 102 12.26 -8.64 -23.21
N ARG A 103 13.36 -8.85 -22.50
CA ARG A 103 13.46 -9.75 -21.34
C ARG A 103 14.22 -9.05 -20.22
N PRO A 104 13.57 -8.20 -19.41
CA PRO A 104 14.26 -7.48 -18.36
C PRO A 104 14.68 -8.45 -17.24
N SER A 105 15.88 -8.23 -16.72
CA SER A 105 16.38 -8.86 -15.51
C SER A 105 15.68 -8.31 -14.26
N PRO A 106 15.66 -9.04 -13.14
CA PRO A 106 15.11 -8.53 -11.89
C PRO A 106 15.73 -7.21 -11.43
N ARG A 107 17.02 -7.01 -11.72
CA ARG A 107 17.73 -5.75 -11.46
C ARG A 107 17.16 -4.60 -12.28
N GLU A 108 16.97 -4.77 -13.59
CA GLU A 108 16.40 -3.72 -14.45
C GLU A 108 14.99 -3.34 -14.01
N VAL A 109 14.17 -4.32 -13.61
CA VAL A 109 12.84 -4.03 -13.06
C VAL A 109 12.92 -3.29 -11.73
N THR A 110 13.84 -3.68 -10.85
CA THR A 110 14.10 -2.98 -9.59
C THR A 110 14.51 -1.52 -9.82
N GLU A 111 15.36 -1.26 -10.81
CA GLU A 111 15.79 0.09 -11.16
C GLU A 111 14.63 0.94 -11.70
N GLN A 112 13.67 0.36 -12.42
CA GLN A 112 12.44 1.05 -12.84
C GLN A 112 11.52 1.35 -11.65
N CYS A 113 11.28 0.36 -10.79
CA CYS A 113 10.49 0.56 -9.57
C CYS A 113 11.12 1.61 -8.65
N ARG A 114 12.46 1.66 -8.55
CA ARG A 114 13.18 2.67 -7.78
C ARG A 114 12.98 4.07 -8.36
N ARG A 115 12.90 4.21 -9.69
CA ARG A 115 12.52 5.49 -10.33
C ARG A 115 11.09 5.91 -10.00
N LEU A 116 10.15 4.97 -9.92
CA LEU A 116 8.77 5.27 -9.48
C LEU A 116 8.73 5.76 -8.04
N ALA A 117 9.45 5.10 -7.13
CA ALA A 117 9.60 5.55 -5.74
C ALA A 117 10.17 6.97 -5.66
N ARG A 118 11.22 7.27 -6.44
CA ARG A 118 11.80 8.62 -6.55
C ARG A 118 10.84 9.65 -7.16
N ALA A 119 10.04 9.25 -8.14
CA ALA A 119 9.04 10.11 -8.76
C ALA A 119 7.97 10.56 -7.75
N VAL A 120 7.52 9.64 -6.88
CA VAL A 120 6.62 9.99 -5.76
C VAL A 120 7.29 11.03 -4.85
N LEU A 121 8.52 10.78 -4.42
CA LEU A 121 9.29 11.68 -3.56
C LEU A 121 9.54 13.06 -4.19
N GLY A 122 9.72 13.12 -5.51
CA GLY A 122 9.87 14.39 -6.23
C GLY A 122 11.11 15.19 -5.82
N GLY A 123 12.19 14.51 -5.44
CA GLY A 123 13.42 15.13 -4.93
C GLY A 123 13.45 15.41 -3.43
N ALA A 124 12.34 15.21 -2.71
CA ALA A 124 12.35 15.25 -1.25
C ALA A 124 13.17 14.07 -0.68
N PRO A 125 13.95 14.27 0.39
CA PRO A 125 14.74 13.19 0.98
C PRO A 125 13.86 12.12 1.65
N ALA A 126 12.65 12.51 2.10
CA ALA A 126 11.71 11.63 2.76
C ALA A 126 10.27 12.00 2.40
N VAL A 127 9.33 11.10 2.71
CA VAL A 127 7.90 11.43 2.63
C VAL A 127 7.56 12.46 3.72
N GLN A 128 7.21 13.67 3.29
CA GLN A 128 6.81 14.76 4.19
C GLN A 128 5.29 14.81 4.31
N ALA A 129 4.75 13.99 5.20
CA ALA A 129 3.31 13.94 5.40
C ALA A 129 2.78 15.29 5.94
N ARG A 130 1.86 15.93 5.22
CA ARG A 130 1.27 17.21 5.62
C ARG A 130 0.38 17.07 6.87
N PRO A 131 0.09 18.16 7.61
CA PRO A 131 -0.77 18.09 8.79
C PRO A 131 -2.11 17.39 8.51
N GLY A 132 -2.51 16.50 9.42
CA GLY A 132 -3.74 15.70 9.28
C GLY A 132 -3.65 14.53 8.29
N ARG A 133 -2.46 14.22 7.76
CA ARG A 133 -2.19 13.02 6.95
C ARG A 133 -1.21 12.13 7.68
N ALA A 134 -1.72 11.03 8.23
CA ALA A 134 -0.93 9.93 8.73
C ALA A 134 -0.72 8.91 7.61
N LEU A 135 0.50 8.44 7.38
CA LEU A 135 0.82 7.46 6.34
C LEU A 135 1.38 6.17 6.93
N SER A 136 0.92 5.04 6.43
CA SER A 136 1.46 3.70 6.66
C SER A 136 1.77 3.00 5.34
N VAL A 137 3.05 2.79 5.05
CA VAL A 137 3.58 2.02 3.92
C VAL A 137 3.84 0.59 4.38
N VAL A 138 3.05 -0.35 3.88
CA VAL A 138 3.13 -1.77 4.27
C VAL A 138 4.16 -2.49 3.40
N THR A 139 5.04 -3.24 4.07
CA THR A 139 6.07 -4.09 3.45
C THR A 139 6.08 -5.48 4.09
N ALA A 140 6.66 -6.46 3.38
CA ALA A 140 6.80 -7.83 3.87
C ALA A 140 8.29 -8.19 4.02
N ARG A 141 8.76 -8.34 5.27
CA ARG A 141 10.12 -8.81 5.57
C ARG A 141 10.18 -10.33 5.51
N ALA A 142 11.17 -10.86 4.82
CA ALA A 142 11.47 -12.29 4.77
C ALA A 142 11.89 -12.83 6.14
N ARG A 143 11.40 -14.02 6.49
CA ARG A 143 11.75 -14.76 7.71
C ARG A 143 12.06 -16.22 7.43
N GLY A 144 12.87 -16.81 8.31
CA GLY A 144 13.13 -18.23 8.36
C GLY A 144 13.66 -18.77 7.04
N ALA A 145 12.84 -19.57 6.36
CA ALA A 145 13.12 -20.13 5.06
C ALA A 145 13.47 -19.10 3.97
N LEU A 146 12.81 -17.92 3.97
CA LEU A 146 13.03 -16.86 2.98
C LEU A 146 14.22 -15.96 3.32
N GLU A 147 14.64 -15.91 4.59
CA GLU A 147 15.74 -15.07 5.08
C GLU A 147 17.10 -15.47 4.46
N ARG A 148 17.22 -16.72 4.01
CA ARG A 148 18.46 -17.28 3.44
C ARG A 148 18.68 -16.97 1.95
N GLY A 149 17.96 -15.99 1.38
CA GLY A 149 18.25 -15.44 0.05
C GLY A 149 17.13 -15.57 -0.98
N GLY A 150 15.86 -15.43 -0.59
CA GLY A 150 14.75 -15.17 -1.53
C GLY A 150 14.62 -16.13 -2.72
N THR A 151 15.10 -17.37 -2.61
CA THR A 151 15.20 -18.28 -3.75
C THR A 151 13.82 -18.74 -4.24
N ARG A 152 13.73 -19.18 -5.50
CA ARG A 152 12.50 -19.79 -6.06
C ARG A 152 11.96 -20.90 -5.17
N ALA A 153 12.84 -21.77 -4.66
CA ALA A 153 12.46 -22.85 -3.74
C ALA A 153 11.92 -22.31 -2.40
N ALA A 154 12.50 -21.23 -1.86
CA ALA A 154 12.00 -20.64 -0.62
C ALA A 154 10.61 -20.01 -0.80
N PHE A 155 10.35 -19.34 -1.94
CA PHE A 155 9.02 -18.83 -2.28
C PHE A 155 8.02 -19.95 -2.57
N ALA A 156 8.43 -21.05 -3.21
CA ALA A 156 7.59 -22.22 -3.41
C ALA A 156 7.12 -22.83 -2.07
N ARG A 157 8.02 -22.91 -1.08
CA ARG A 157 7.66 -23.33 0.29
C ARG A 157 6.66 -22.38 0.94
N ALA A 158 6.85 -21.07 0.80
CA ALA A 158 5.93 -20.07 1.33
C ALA A 158 4.53 -20.19 0.67
N ALA A 159 4.49 -20.40 -0.64
CA ALA A 159 3.25 -20.65 -1.37
C ALA A 159 2.53 -21.91 -0.88
N LEU A 160 3.26 -23.03 -0.71
CA LEU A 160 2.70 -24.26 -0.14
C LEU A 160 2.21 -24.06 1.31
N ALA A 161 2.93 -23.30 2.13
CA ALA A 161 2.47 -22.99 3.48
C ALA A 161 1.15 -22.19 3.45
N ASN A 162 1.01 -21.26 2.51
CA ASN A 162 -0.20 -20.47 2.31
C ASN A 162 -1.39 -21.32 1.86
N THR A 163 -1.19 -22.27 0.93
CA THR A 163 -2.27 -23.16 0.45
C THR A 163 -2.80 -24.07 1.56
N LEU A 164 -1.94 -24.47 2.50
CA LEU A 164 -2.36 -25.23 3.68
C LEU A 164 -3.15 -24.37 4.67
N SER A 165 -2.64 -23.17 4.98
CA SER A 165 -3.39 -22.15 5.72
C SER A 165 -2.63 -20.83 5.72
N ARG A 166 -3.29 -19.70 5.43
CA ARG A 166 -2.69 -18.36 5.43
C ARG A 166 -1.87 -18.02 6.70
N PRO A 167 -2.29 -18.36 7.95
CA PRO A 167 -1.49 -18.06 9.13
C PRO A 167 -0.12 -18.77 9.20
N ARG A 168 0.09 -19.86 8.43
CA ARG A 168 1.40 -20.52 8.32
C ARG A 168 2.40 -19.71 7.50
N LEU A 169 1.91 -18.84 6.60
CA LEU A 169 2.77 -17.93 5.84
C LEU A 169 3.56 -16.98 6.74
N ALA A 170 3.09 -16.72 7.96
CA ALA A 170 3.80 -15.91 8.96
C ALA A 170 5.14 -16.50 9.44
N ALA A 171 5.39 -17.80 9.20
CA ALA A 171 6.72 -18.41 9.42
C ALA A 171 7.75 -17.95 8.36
N HIS A 172 7.27 -17.41 7.25
CA HIS A 172 8.06 -17.00 6.09
C HIS A 172 8.10 -15.49 5.89
N LEU A 173 7.07 -14.76 6.33
CA LEU A 173 6.91 -13.33 6.13
C LEU A 173 6.50 -12.64 7.43
N GLN A 174 6.96 -11.41 7.61
CA GLN A 174 6.57 -10.52 8.71
C GLN A 174 6.14 -9.18 8.16
N ARG A 175 5.08 -8.62 8.75
CA ARG A 175 4.61 -7.29 8.41
C ARG A 175 5.49 -6.23 9.08
N VAL A 176 6.06 -5.35 8.26
CA VAL A 176 6.77 -4.15 8.72
C VAL A 176 6.13 -2.94 8.04
N VAL A 177 5.73 -1.97 8.84
CA VAL A 177 5.02 -0.77 8.37
C VAL A 177 5.90 0.45 8.58
N PHE A 178 6.21 1.13 7.50
CA PHE A 178 6.94 2.39 7.53
C PHE A 178 5.95 3.56 7.65
N THR A 179 6.14 4.44 8.62
CA THR A 179 5.13 5.41 9.03
C THR A 179 5.60 6.86 8.97
N ALA A 180 4.74 7.76 8.52
CA ALA A 180 4.94 9.22 8.58
C ALA A 180 3.69 9.92 9.12
N GLY A 181 3.83 11.18 9.56
CA GLY A 181 2.69 12.02 9.96
C GLY A 181 1.94 11.53 11.20
N GLY A 182 2.61 10.78 12.07
CA GLY A 182 2.03 10.29 13.33
C GLY A 182 1.04 9.13 13.16
N ALA A 183 1.17 8.31 12.12
CA ALA A 183 0.28 7.17 11.87
C ALA A 183 0.27 6.16 13.01
N ARG A 184 -0.94 5.78 13.45
CA ARG A 184 -1.17 4.88 14.59
C ARG A 184 -1.94 3.63 14.19
N PHE A 185 -2.58 3.60 13.04
CA PHE A 185 -3.31 2.42 12.56
C PHE A 185 -2.42 1.48 11.71
N PRO A 186 -2.53 0.14 11.82
CA PRO A 186 -3.16 -0.64 12.90
C PRO A 186 -2.46 -0.48 14.26
N SER A 187 -3.17 -0.32 15.37
CA SER A 187 -2.52 0.07 16.64
C SER A 187 -1.66 -1.01 17.30
N ALA A 188 -1.90 -2.28 17.00
CA ALA A 188 -1.16 -3.42 17.51
C ALA A 188 -1.19 -4.58 16.50
N ALA A 189 -0.34 -5.59 16.72
CA ALA A 189 -0.41 -6.83 15.97
C ALA A 189 -1.81 -7.47 16.13
N PHE A 190 -2.42 -7.87 15.02
CA PHE A 190 -3.80 -8.38 14.96
C PHE A 190 -3.88 -9.76 14.28
N ASP A 191 -2.75 -10.31 13.84
CA ASP A 191 -2.62 -11.64 13.27
C ASP A 191 -1.20 -12.18 13.48
N ARG A 192 -0.91 -13.38 12.94
CA ARG A 192 0.38 -14.06 13.13
C ARG A 192 1.56 -13.40 12.41
N PHE A 193 1.32 -12.50 11.45
CA PHE A 193 2.41 -11.84 10.70
C PHE A 193 3.13 -10.77 11.54
N GLY A 194 2.62 -10.48 12.74
CA GLY A 194 3.18 -9.46 13.62
C GLY A 194 2.94 -8.05 13.09
N LEU A 195 3.60 -7.08 13.73
CA LEU A 195 3.56 -5.68 13.33
C LEU A 195 4.79 -4.95 13.89
N ASP A 196 5.80 -4.72 13.07
CA ASP A 196 6.88 -3.79 13.38
C ASP A 196 6.62 -2.44 12.73
N ARG A 197 6.95 -1.36 13.43
CA ARG A 197 6.77 0.02 12.96
C ARG A 197 8.13 0.70 12.85
N VAL A 198 8.35 1.37 11.73
CA VAL A 198 9.61 2.09 11.43
C VAL A 198 9.23 3.50 10.97
N ALA A 199 9.87 4.54 11.53
CA ALA A 199 9.64 5.90 11.06
C ALA A 199 10.20 6.07 9.63
N LEU A 200 9.44 6.73 8.76
CA LEU A 200 9.96 7.19 7.47
C LEU A 200 10.88 8.39 7.69
N GLU A 201 12.11 8.22 7.23
CA GLU A 201 13.19 9.20 7.35
C GLU A 201 13.93 9.30 6.01
N ALA A 202 14.86 10.25 5.93
CA ALA A 202 15.66 10.48 4.72
C ALA A 202 16.40 9.21 4.25
N GLY A 203 16.91 8.41 5.18
CA GLY A 203 17.71 7.23 4.87
C GLY A 203 16.91 5.98 4.49
N ASN A 204 15.58 5.99 4.59
CA ASN A 204 14.77 4.80 4.31
C ASN A 204 13.52 5.02 3.45
N SER A 205 13.15 6.27 3.12
CA SER A 205 11.88 6.53 2.43
C SER A 205 11.82 5.96 1.02
N GLU A 206 12.90 6.08 0.24
CA GLU A 206 12.99 5.47 -1.09
C GLU A 206 12.91 3.94 -0.99
N ASP A 207 13.66 3.36 -0.04
CA ASP A 207 13.72 1.92 0.17
C ASP A 207 12.40 1.34 0.67
N ALA A 208 11.67 2.04 1.54
CA ALA A 208 10.36 1.64 2.02
C ALA A 208 9.32 1.63 0.88
N LEU A 209 9.33 2.68 0.04
CA LEU A 209 8.47 2.73 -1.14
C LEU A 209 8.83 1.63 -2.13
N LEU A 210 10.10 1.43 -2.45
CA LEU A 210 10.54 0.36 -3.34
C LEU A 210 10.13 -1.01 -2.79
N ALA A 211 10.46 -1.30 -1.53
CA ALA A 211 10.14 -2.55 -0.85
C ALA A 211 8.64 -2.83 -0.92
N SER A 212 7.78 -1.83 -0.70
CA SER A 212 6.33 -2.00 -0.74
C SER A 212 5.82 -2.54 -2.07
N GLY A 213 6.56 -2.39 -3.18
CA GLY A 213 6.22 -2.89 -4.52
C GLY A 213 7.22 -3.90 -5.12
N SER A 214 8.17 -4.43 -4.34
CA SER A 214 9.16 -5.41 -4.84
C SER A 214 8.55 -6.81 -4.94
N ILE A 215 8.06 -7.18 -6.14
CA ILE A 215 7.44 -8.49 -6.38
C ILE A 215 8.51 -9.58 -6.49
N PRO A 216 8.40 -10.70 -5.75
CA PRO A 216 9.34 -11.82 -5.84
C PRO A 216 9.53 -12.33 -7.28
N LEU A 217 10.77 -12.68 -7.63
CA LEU A 217 11.20 -13.17 -8.95
C LEU A 217 11.11 -12.16 -10.09
N LEU A 218 10.37 -11.07 -9.92
CA LEU A 218 10.30 -9.95 -10.86
C LEU A 218 11.27 -8.83 -10.46
N CYS A 219 11.45 -8.59 -9.17
CA CYS A 219 12.38 -7.60 -8.61
C CYS A 219 13.41 -8.28 -7.69
N GLU A 220 14.47 -7.54 -7.38
CA GLU A 220 15.38 -7.82 -6.27
C GLU A 220 14.75 -7.34 -4.95
N PRO A 221 15.08 -7.98 -3.81
CA PRO A 221 14.62 -7.50 -2.52
C PRO A 221 15.34 -6.21 -2.14
N VAL A 222 14.66 -5.38 -1.35
CA VAL A 222 15.33 -4.28 -0.65
C VAL A 222 16.00 -4.85 0.61
N ARG A 223 17.28 -4.58 0.80
CA ARG A 223 18.08 -5.19 1.88
C ARG A 223 18.36 -4.18 2.98
N ASN A 224 17.97 -4.53 4.21
CA ASN A 224 18.23 -3.75 5.43
C ASN A 224 17.91 -2.25 5.32
N PRO A 225 16.66 -1.85 5.00
CA PRO A 225 16.28 -0.44 5.05
C PRO A 225 16.67 0.19 6.40
N GLN A 226 17.19 1.42 6.39
CA GLN A 226 17.68 2.07 7.60
C GLN A 226 16.59 2.14 8.70
N GLY A 227 16.97 1.77 9.93
CA GLY A 227 16.08 1.76 11.10
C GLY A 227 15.12 0.56 11.16
N ALA A 228 15.04 -0.26 10.11
CA ALA A 228 14.18 -1.44 10.07
C ALA A 228 14.92 -2.70 10.55
N PRO A 229 14.19 -3.73 11.05
CA PRO A 229 14.78 -5.03 11.35
C PRO A 229 15.58 -5.60 10.17
N ARG A 230 16.81 -6.07 10.40
CA ARG A 230 17.70 -6.56 9.33
C ARG A 230 17.04 -7.67 8.50
N GLY A 231 17.13 -7.63 7.17
CA GLY A 231 16.58 -8.67 6.31
C GLY A 231 16.29 -8.20 4.89
N GLU A 232 15.68 -9.10 4.12
CA GLU A 232 15.17 -8.83 2.78
C GLU A 232 13.70 -8.42 2.85
N TYR A 233 13.35 -7.35 2.15
CA TYR A 233 12.03 -6.76 2.13
C TYR A 233 11.41 -6.85 0.73
N TRP A 234 10.15 -7.22 0.72
CA TRP A 234 9.33 -7.51 -0.46
C TRP A 234 7.99 -6.78 -0.39
N ASP A 235 7.23 -6.85 -1.50
CA ASP A 235 5.93 -6.22 -1.65
C ASP A 235 5.01 -6.55 -0.47
N GLY A 236 4.46 -5.52 0.19
CA GLY A 236 3.56 -5.67 1.32
C GLY A 236 2.29 -6.44 0.97
N GLY A 237 1.89 -6.43 -0.30
CA GLY A 237 0.78 -7.18 -0.85
C GLY A 237 0.96 -8.69 -0.78
N LEU A 238 2.17 -9.20 -0.55
CA LEU A 238 2.36 -10.62 -0.21
C LEU A 238 1.58 -11.01 1.05
N ILE A 239 1.49 -10.09 2.01
CA ILE A 239 0.69 -10.24 3.22
C ILE A 239 -0.67 -9.57 3.03
N ASP A 240 -0.71 -8.27 2.73
CA ASP A 240 -1.90 -7.43 2.77
C ASP A 240 -2.25 -6.83 1.39
N TYR A 241 -2.65 -7.68 0.44
CA TYR A 241 -2.89 -7.30 -0.96
C TYR A 241 -4.00 -6.27 -1.13
N HIS A 242 -5.23 -6.61 -0.74
CA HIS A 242 -6.33 -5.65 -0.64
C HIS A 242 -6.56 -5.24 0.82
N LEU A 243 -5.47 -5.13 1.61
CA LEU A 243 -5.43 -4.53 2.94
C LEU A 243 -6.57 -4.99 3.88
N LEU A 244 -6.70 -6.30 4.13
CA LEU A 244 -7.67 -6.81 5.10
C LEU A 244 -7.22 -6.53 6.55
N LEU A 245 -7.30 -5.26 6.95
CA LEU A 245 -6.81 -4.72 8.22
C LEU A 245 -7.92 -4.66 9.29
N PRO A 246 -7.57 -4.51 10.59
CA PRO A 246 -8.54 -4.51 11.69
C PRO A 246 -9.28 -3.16 11.81
N TYR A 247 -10.03 -2.77 10.77
CA TYR A 247 -10.69 -1.47 10.66
C TYR A 247 -11.67 -1.16 11.80
N ALA A 248 -12.14 -2.16 12.54
CA ALA A 248 -12.95 -1.98 13.74
C ALA A 248 -12.23 -1.19 14.85
N GLN A 249 -10.89 -1.08 14.80
CA GLN A 249 -10.10 -0.24 15.70
C GLN A 249 -10.28 1.27 15.44
N LEU A 250 -10.81 1.65 14.28
CA LEU A 250 -10.99 3.05 13.91
C LEU A 250 -12.34 3.57 14.42
N PRO A 251 -12.38 4.79 15.00
CA PRO A 251 -13.62 5.39 15.47
C PRO A 251 -14.53 5.86 14.32
N LYS A 252 -13.93 6.11 13.15
CA LYS A 252 -14.55 6.69 11.95
C LYS A 252 -14.65 5.67 10.82
N LEU A 253 -15.43 6.01 9.79
CA LEU A 253 -15.62 5.17 8.62
C LEU A 253 -14.33 5.06 7.78
N VAL A 254 -14.25 3.96 7.04
CA VAL A 254 -13.19 3.69 6.07
C VAL A 254 -13.74 3.91 4.67
N LEU A 255 -13.12 4.82 3.91
CA LEU A 255 -13.40 4.98 2.49
C LEU A 255 -12.37 4.17 1.72
N TYR A 256 -12.79 3.10 1.03
CA TYR A 256 -11.88 2.22 0.30
C TYR A 256 -12.15 2.27 -1.22
N PRO A 257 -11.57 3.25 -1.96
CA PRO A 257 -11.61 3.23 -3.42
C PRO A 257 -10.92 1.98 -3.96
N HIS A 258 -11.65 1.22 -4.79
CA HIS A 258 -11.19 -0.08 -5.30
C HIS A 258 -11.51 -0.24 -6.78
N PHE A 259 -10.71 -1.04 -7.48
CA PHE A 259 -10.87 -1.39 -8.90
C PHE A 259 -11.52 -2.79 -9.10
N ALA A 260 -12.03 -3.39 -8.02
CA ALA A 260 -12.58 -4.75 -8.02
C ALA A 260 -13.74 -4.84 -7.01
N PRO A 261 -14.74 -5.71 -7.24
CA PRO A 261 -15.90 -5.84 -6.35
C PRO A 261 -15.63 -6.72 -5.12
N HIS A 262 -14.41 -7.24 -4.96
CA HIS A 262 -14.03 -8.13 -3.87
C HIS A 262 -12.63 -7.81 -3.33
N VAL A 263 -12.38 -8.25 -2.10
CA VAL A 263 -11.12 -8.09 -1.37
C VAL A 263 -10.40 -9.44 -1.35
N THR A 264 -9.11 -9.44 -1.70
CA THR A 264 -8.23 -10.61 -1.62
C THR A 264 -7.19 -10.35 -0.54
N ALA A 265 -7.02 -11.28 0.40
CA ALA A 265 -6.22 -11.03 1.61
C ALA A 265 -4.73 -10.80 1.28
N GLY A 266 -4.06 -11.75 0.65
CA GLY A 266 -2.68 -11.68 0.19
C GLY A 266 -2.51 -12.03 -1.28
N TRP A 267 -1.37 -11.68 -1.87
CA TRP A 267 -1.11 -11.85 -3.30
C TRP A 267 -1.14 -13.32 -3.74
N LEU A 268 -0.67 -14.23 -2.87
CA LEU A 268 -0.70 -15.67 -3.11
C LEU A 268 -2.13 -16.25 -3.12
N ASP A 269 -3.08 -15.59 -2.45
CA ASP A 269 -4.48 -16.03 -2.38
C ASP A 269 -5.22 -15.80 -3.70
N LYS A 270 -4.68 -14.98 -4.60
CA LYS A 270 -5.27 -14.73 -5.94
C LYS A 270 -5.40 -16.01 -6.78
N PHE A 271 -4.58 -17.01 -6.50
CA PHE A 271 -4.52 -18.27 -7.26
C PHE A 271 -5.24 -19.43 -6.56
N LEU A 272 -5.84 -19.16 -5.40
CA LEU A 272 -6.61 -20.13 -4.63
C LEU A 272 -8.10 -19.97 -4.95
N PRO A 273 -8.88 -21.06 -4.90
CA PRO A 273 -10.33 -21.04 -5.13
C PRO A 273 -11.08 -20.23 -4.06
#